data_AF-A0A0N9M5M4-F1
#
_entry.id   AF-A0A0N9M5M4-F1
#
_cell.length_a   1.000
_cell.length_b   1.000
_cell.length_c   1.000
_cell.angle_alpha   90.00
_cell.angle_beta   90.00
_cell.angle_gamma   90.00
#
_symmetry.space_group_name_H-M   'P 1'
#
loop_
_entity.id
_entity.type
_entity.pdbx_description
1 polymer ?
#
loop_
_entity_poly.entity_id
_entity_poly.type
_entity_poly.pdbx_seq_one_letter_code
_entity_poly.pdbx_strand_id
1 'polypeptide(L)'
;RIGLSRMERVVRERMSIQDTDSITPQQLINIRPVIASIKEFFGSSQLSQFMDQANPLAELTHKRRLSALGPGGLTRERAQMEVRDVHYSHYGRMCPIETPEGPNIGLINSLSSYARVNEFGFIETPYRKVDLDTNAITDQIDYLTADEEDSYVVAQANSRLDENGRFLDDEVVCRFRGNNTVMAKEKMDYMDVSPKQVVSAATACIPFLENDDSNRALMGANMQRQAVP
;
A
#
# COMPACT_ATOMS: atom_id res chain seq x y z
N ARG A 1 9.64 19.40 10.27
CA ARG A 1 9.08 19.97 11.53
C ARG A 1 10.10 20.04 12.67
N ILE A 2 10.68 18.91 13.11
CA ILE A 2 11.59 18.86 14.28
C ILE A 2 12.79 19.83 14.14
N GLY A 3 13.51 19.78 13.00
CA GLY A 3 14.65 20.68 12.76
C GLY A 3 14.26 22.17 12.74
N LEU A 4 13.10 22.51 12.18
CA LEU A 4 12.57 23.88 12.17
C LEU A 4 12.16 24.36 13.57
N SER A 5 11.55 23.50 14.38
CA SER A 5 11.20 23.84 15.77
C SER A 5 12.44 24.08 16.63
N ARG A 6 13.52 23.28 16.43
CA ARG A 6 14.82 23.56 17.06
C ARG A 6 15.40 24.90 16.62
N MET A 7 15.30 25.22 15.32
CA MET A 7 15.74 26.52 14.78
C MET A 7 14.91 27.69 15.34
N GLU A 8 13.59 27.54 15.46
CA GLU A 8 12.69 28.55 16.03
C GLU A 8 13.10 28.93 17.46
N ARG A 9 13.43 27.92 18.29
CA ARG A 9 13.94 28.15 19.64
C ARG A 9 15.23 28.97 19.64
N VAL A 10 16.19 28.63 18.77
CA VAL A 10 17.45 29.37 18.63
C VAL A 10 17.21 30.82 18.17
N VAL A 11 16.26 31.02 17.26
CA VAL A 11 15.86 32.37 16.80
C VAL A 11 15.29 33.17 17.97
N ARG A 12 14.39 32.58 18.78
CA ARG A 12 13.81 33.24 19.95
C ARG A 12 14.85 33.61 21.01
N GLU A 13 15.80 32.71 21.28
CA GLU A 13 16.92 32.98 22.19
C GLU A 13 17.81 34.12 21.68
N ARG A 14 18.16 34.12 20.38
CA ARG A 14 18.99 35.19 19.80
C ARG A 14 18.30 36.55 19.76
N MET A 15 16.99 36.59 19.50
CA MET A 15 16.20 37.83 19.54
C MET A 15 16.19 38.47 20.93
N SER A 16 16.30 37.67 22.01
CA SER A 16 16.33 38.21 23.38
C SER A 16 17.69 38.79 23.80
N ILE A 17 18.76 38.49 23.05
CA ILE A 17 20.14 38.87 23.38
C ILE A 17 20.66 40.01 22.50
N GLN A 18 20.17 40.11 21.25
CA GLN A 18 20.66 41.08 20.28
C GLN A 18 19.88 42.39 20.29
N ASP A 19 20.57 43.51 20.09
CA ASP A 19 19.95 44.84 19.98
C ASP A 19 19.09 44.98 18.72
N THR A 20 17.91 45.55 18.89
CA THR A 20 16.87 45.70 17.85
C THR A 20 17.32 46.51 16.65
N ASP A 21 18.24 47.46 16.82
CA ASP A 21 18.62 48.42 15.78
C ASP A 21 19.64 47.86 14.76
N SER A 22 20.29 46.74 15.08
CA SER A 22 21.32 46.12 14.22
C SER A 22 20.96 44.73 13.71
N ILE A 23 19.74 44.25 14.03
CA ILE A 23 19.37 42.86 13.82
C ILE A 23 19.01 42.60 12.35
N THR A 24 19.65 41.60 11.76
CA THR A 24 19.29 41.11 10.42
C THR A 24 18.78 39.67 10.50
N PRO A 25 17.83 39.26 9.63
CA PRO A 25 17.31 37.88 9.64
C PRO A 25 18.39 36.80 9.51
N GLN A 26 19.47 37.08 8.78
CA GLN A 26 20.59 36.16 8.61
C GLN A 26 21.36 35.89 9.91
N GLN A 27 21.45 36.87 10.82
CA GLN A 27 22.10 36.70 12.12
C GLN A 27 21.26 35.85 13.08
N LEU A 28 19.94 35.87 12.94
CA LEU A 28 19.01 35.10 13.75
C LEU A 28 18.91 33.65 13.31
N ILE A 29 18.93 33.40 11.99
CA ILE A 29 18.71 32.06 11.42
C ILE A 29 19.98 31.20 11.54
N ASN A 30 19.87 30.08 12.24
CA ASN A 30 20.89 29.03 12.23
C ASN A 30 20.34 27.77 11.55
N ILE A 31 20.85 27.46 10.36
CA ILE A 31 20.39 26.31 9.55
C ILE A 31 20.97 24.96 10.01
N ARG A 32 22.00 24.96 10.89
CA ARG A 32 22.69 23.72 11.31
C ARG A 32 21.73 22.67 11.90
N PRO A 33 20.76 23.00 12.78
CA PRO A 33 19.81 22.02 13.31
C PRO A 33 18.92 21.39 12.24
N VAL A 34 18.56 22.15 11.20
CA VAL A 34 17.74 21.66 10.10
C VAL A 34 18.52 20.65 9.27
N ILE A 35 19.75 21.01 8.86
CA ILE A 35 20.64 20.12 8.10
C ILE A 35 20.96 18.85 8.89
N ALA A 36 21.26 18.99 10.18
CA ALA A 36 21.58 17.86 11.05
C ALA A 36 20.41 16.86 11.12
N SER A 37 19.17 17.34 11.32
CA SER A 37 18.00 16.45 11.35
C SER A 37 17.75 15.71 10.03
N ILE A 38 18.00 16.35 8.89
CA ILE A 38 17.85 15.69 7.58
C ILE A 38 18.96 14.65 7.38
N LYS A 39 20.22 14.98 7.71
CA LYS A 39 21.35 14.05 7.62
C LYS A 39 21.17 12.84 8.55
N GLU A 40 20.71 13.05 9.77
CA GLU A 40 20.43 11.98 10.73
C GLU A 40 19.33 11.05 10.22
N PHE A 41 18.27 11.60 9.63
CA PHE A 41 17.20 10.82 9.03
C PHE A 41 17.71 9.94 7.87
N PHE A 42 18.34 10.51 6.85
CA PHE A 42 18.80 9.72 5.69
C PHE A 42 20.02 8.83 6.01
N GLY A 43 20.84 9.21 6.98
CA GLY A 43 22.06 8.48 7.33
C GLY A 43 21.86 7.31 8.29
N SER A 44 20.85 7.37 9.18
CA SER A 44 20.68 6.37 10.24
C SER A 44 19.24 5.92 10.51
N SER A 45 18.24 6.44 9.81
CA SER A 45 16.86 5.99 10.00
C SER A 45 16.68 4.55 9.51
N GLN A 46 15.91 3.75 10.27
CA GLN A 46 15.51 2.40 9.86
C GLN A 46 14.69 2.38 8.56
N LEU A 47 14.01 3.48 8.24
CA LEU A 47 13.26 3.64 6.99
C LEU A 47 14.14 4.07 5.81
N SER A 48 15.35 4.57 6.07
CA SER A 48 16.34 4.88 5.05
C SER A 48 17.17 3.63 4.76
N GLN A 49 16.66 2.78 3.86
CA GLN A 49 17.27 1.50 3.53
C GLN A 49 18.23 1.65 2.34
N PHE A 50 19.32 0.88 2.35
CA PHE A 50 20.16 0.74 1.17
C PHE A 50 19.37 0.00 0.10
N MET A 51 19.28 0.60 -1.09
CA MET A 51 18.43 0.09 -2.15
C MET A 51 18.90 -1.28 -2.65
N ASP A 52 17.95 -2.16 -2.93
CA ASP A 52 18.21 -3.47 -3.52
C ASP A 52 18.24 -3.30 -5.03
N GLN A 53 19.38 -3.61 -5.63
CA GLN A 53 19.72 -3.31 -7.03
C GLN A 53 20.24 -4.56 -7.77
N ALA A 54 19.87 -5.75 -7.31
CA ALA A 54 20.27 -6.99 -7.99
C ALA A 54 19.71 -7.05 -9.42
N ASN A 55 18.45 -6.62 -9.61
CA ASN A 55 17.79 -6.55 -10.91
C ASN A 55 16.63 -5.52 -10.89
N PRO A 56 16.04 -5.15 -12.05
CA PRO A 56 14.98 -4.15 -12.10
C PRO A 56 13.74 -4.47 -11.27
N LEU A 57 13.42 -5.76 -11.08
CA LEU A 57 12.29 -6.18 -10.26
C LEU A 57 12.57 -5.96 -8.77
N ALA A 58 13.78 -6.25 -8.31
CA ALA A 58 14.22 -5.98 -6.94
C ALA A 58 14.11 -4.48 -6.61
N GLU A 59 14.53 -3.62 -7.53
CA GLU A 59 14.40 -2.17 -7.40
C GLU A 59 12.95 -1.71 -7.26
N LEU A 60 12.08 -2.24 -8.13
CA LEU A 60 10.66 -1.91 -8.15
C LEU A 60 9.96 -2.36 -6.86
N THR A 61 10.18 -3.61 -6.43
CA THR A 61 9.60 -4.12 -5.19
C THR A 61 10.09 -3.33 -3.98
N HIS A 62 11.38 -2.99 -3.91
CA HIS A 62 11.90 -2.23 -2.77
C HIS A 62 11.20 -0.88 -2.63
N LYS A 63 11.02 -0.16 -3.75
CA LYS A 63 10.33 1.14 -3.77
C LYS A 63 8.83 1.05 -3.43
N ARG A 64 8.20 -0.12 -3.62
CA ARG A 64 6.77 -0.38 -3.36
C ARG A 64 6.49 -1.11 -2.04
N ARG A 65 7.51 -1.24 -1.19
CA ARG A 65 7.44 -1.96 0.08
C ARG A 65 6.76 -1.12 1.16
N LEU A 66 5.91 -1.77 1.94
CA LEU A 66 5.28 -1.25 3.15
C LEU A 66 5.92 -1.92 4.36
N SER A 67 6.40 -1.14 5.32
CA SER A 67 6.98 -1.67 6.56
C SER A 67 6.20 -1.18 7.77
N ALA A 68 5.74 -2.10 8.60
CA ALA A 68 5.16 -1.81 9.90
C ALA A 68 6.23 -1.54 10.98
N LEU A 69 7.51 -1.71 10.64
CA LEU A 69 8.65 -1.53 11.54
C LEU A 69 9.22 -0.11 11.40
N GLY A 70 9.60 0.50 12.52
CA GLY A 70 10.28 1.79 12.54
C GLY A 70 9.84 2.70 13.68
N PRO A 71 10.39 3.92 13.76
CA PRO A 71 9.97 4.90 14.76
C PRO A 71 8.47 5.20 14.64
N GLY A 72 7.72 4.96 15.73
CA GLY A 72 6.26 5.12 15.75
C GLY A 72 5.46 3.90 15.24
N GLY A 73 6.14 2.88 14.72
CA GLY A 73 5.55 1.60 14.35
C GLY A 73 5.77 0.51 15.40
N LEU A 74 5.79 -0.73 14.96
CA LEU A 74 6.01 -1.90 15.80
C LEU A 74 7.50 -2.25 15.90
N THR A 75 7.86 -2.89 17.01
CA THR A 75 9.12 -3.63 17.12
C THR A 75 8.87 -5.11 16.87
N ARG A 76 9.88 -5.82 16.36
CA ARG A 76 9.77 -7.25 16.04
C ARG A 76 9.29 -8.10 17.22
N GLU A 77 9.76 -7.78 18.42
CA GLU A 77 9.44 -8.49 19.67
C GLU A 77 8.01 -8.26 20.15
N ARG A 78 7.42 -7.11 19.82
CA ARG A 78 6.05 -6.74 20.24
C ARG A 78 4.99 -7.10 19.20
N ALA A 79 5.41 -7.54 18.01
CA ALA A 79 4.51 -7.89 16.93
C ALA A 79 3.89 -9.28 17.15
N GLN A 80 2.65 -9.27 17.62
CA GLN A 80 1.81 -10.45 17.80
C GLN A 80 1.38 -11.07 16.46
N MET A 81 0.83 -12.29 16.51
CA MET A 81 0.38 -13.02 15.31
C MET A 81 -0.73 -12.28 14.56
N GLU A 82 -1.66 -11.64 15.28
CA GLU A 82 -2.81 -10.92 14.69
C GLU A 82 -2.40 -9.81 13.72
N VAL A 83 -1.22 -9.20 13.93
CA VAL A 83 -0.71 -8.14 13.04
C VAL A 83 0.03 -8.71 11.82
N ARG A 84 0.42 -9.99 11.87
CA ARG A 84 1.14 -10.69 10.80
C ARG A 84 0.19 -11.40 9.84
N ASP A 85 -1.00 -11.73 10.30
CA ASP A 85 -2.00 -12.43 9.50
C ASP A 85 -2.59 -11.54 8.40
N VAL A 86 -3.07 -12.21 7.35
CA VAL A 86 -3.74 -11.55 6.22
C VAL A 86 -5.16 -11.17 6.62
N HIS A 87 -5.47 -9.89 6.57
CA HIS A 87 -6.82 -9.39 6.81
C HIS A 87 -7.61 -9.27 5.50
N TYR A 88 -8.93 -9.43 5.54
CA TYR A 88 -9.77 -9.41 4.33
C TYR A 88 -9.67 -8.07 3.57
N SER A 89 -9.50 -6.95 4.28
CA SER A 89 -9.34 -5.62 3.68
C SER A 89 -8.04 -5.43 2.90
N HIS A 90 -7.08 -6.35 3.01
CA HIS A 90 -5.84 -6.33 2.21
C HIS A 90 -6.12 -6.58 0.73
N TYR A 91 -7.28 -7.16 0.39
CA TYR A 91 -7.65 -7.45 -0.99
C TYR A 91 -7.50 -6.22 -1.88
N GLY A 92 -6.69 -6.34 -2.93
CA GLY A 92 -6.44 -5.25 -3.88
C GLY A 92 -5.58 -4.10 -3.36
N ARG A 93 -5.13 -4.12 -2.09
CA ARG A 93 -4.35 -3.06 -1.43
C ARG A 93 -2.94 -3.50 -1.09
N MET A 94 -2.81 -4.62 -0.40
CA MET A 94 -1.54 -5.25 -0.04
C MET A 94 -1.49 -6.68 -0.58
N CYS A 95 -0.35 -7.05 -1.15
CA CYS A 95 -0.16 -8.39 -1.70
C CYS A 95 -0.14 -9.42 -0.55
N PRO A 96 -1.00 -10.46 -0.58
CA PRO A 96 -1.02 -11.50 0.44
C PRO A 96 0.11 -12.53 0.29
N ILE A 97 0.80 -12.55 -0.86
CA ILE A 97 1.85 -13.53 -1.18
C ILE A 97 3.25 -12.97 -0.91
N GLU A 98 3.51 -11.72 -1.31
CA GLU A 98 4.86 -11.15 -1.26
C GLU A 98 5.18 -10.56 0.11
N THR A 99 5.65 -11.44 1.01
CA THR A 99 6.27 -11.11 2.30
C THR A 99 7.61 -11.84 2.44
N PRO A 100 8.60 -11.27 3.14
CA PRO A 100 9.81 -11.99 3.51
C PRO A 100 9.51 -13.21 4.39
N GLU A 101 10.31 -14.25 4.24
CA GLU A 101 10.31 -15.41 5.12
C GLU A 101 11.04 -15.10 6.44
N GLY A 102 10.75 -15.89 7.48
CA GLY A 102 11.41 -15.79 8.78
C GLY A 102 10.85 -14.70 9.69
N PRO A 103 11.68 -13.97 10.47
CA PRO A 103 11.21 -13.16 11.60
C PRO A 103 10.38 -11.93 11.19
N ASN A 104 10.48 -11.50 9.93
CA ASN A 104 9.78 -10.32 9.40
C ASN A 104 8.48 -10.67 8.66
N ILE A 105 8.06 -11.94 8.65
CA ILE A 105 6.83 -12.36 7.99
C ILE A 105 5.62 -11.55 8.47
N GLY A 106 4.84 -11.02 7.51
CA GLY A 106 3.66 -10.19 7.75
C GLY A 106 3.93 -8.73 8.18
N LEU A 107 5.16 -8.40 8.55
CA LEU A 107 5.56 -7.04 8.99
C LEU A 107 6.14 -6.18 7.86
N ILE A 108 6.52 -6.84 6.77
CA ILE A 108 6.98 -6.22 5.55
C ILE A 108 6.11 -6.77 4.44
N ASN A 109 5.25 -5.91 3.90
CA ASN A 109 4.31 -6.25 2.84
C ASN A 109 4.65 -5.44 1.59
N SER A 110 4.05 -5.81 0.46
CA SER A 110 4.22 -5.11 -0.80
C SER A 110 2.89 -4.59 -1.30
N LEU A 111 2.90 -3.39 -1.89
CA LEU A 111 1.69 -2.78 -2.45
C LEU A 111 1.17 -3.62 -3.63
N SER A 112 -0.14 -3.85 -3.70
CA SER A 112 -0.77 -4.57 -4.82
C SER A 112 -0.62 -3.81 -6.14
N SER A 113 -0.91 -4.47 -7.27
CA SER A 113 -0.62 -3.94 -8.61
C SER A 113 -1.31 -2.60 -8.93
N TYR A 114 -2.61 -2.47 -8.64
CA TYR A 114 -3.38 -1.25 -8.95
C TYR A 114 -3.64 -0.34 -7.74
N ALA A 115 -3.11 -0.71 -6.58
CA ALA A 115 -3.30 0.06 -5.36
C ALA A 115 -2.60 1.42 -5.43
N ARG A 116 -3.26 2.44 -4.87
CA ARG A 116 -2.73 3.81 -4.72
C ARG A 116 -2.91 4.30 -3.29
N VAL A 117 -2.14 5.30 -2.89
CA VAL A 117 -2.28 5.97 -1.60
C VAL A 117 -2.94 7.33 -1.82
N ASN A 118 -4.00 7.62 -1.08
CA ASN A 118 -4.70 8.91 -1.16
C ASN A 118 -4.03 9.99 -0.32
N GLU A 119 -4.56 11.22 -0.36
CA GLU A 119 -3.98 12.38 0.34
C GLU A 119 -3.94 12.22 1.86
N PHE A 120 -4.83 11.40 2.42
CA PHE A 120 -4.90 11.10 3.85
C PHE A 120 -3.97 9.96 4.27
N GLY A 121 -3.39 9.24 3.31
CA GLY A 121 -2.49 8.11 3.56
C GLY A 121 -3.18 6.74 3.57
N PHE A 122 -4.47 6.65 3.21
CA PHE A 122 -5.17 5.37 3.07
C PHE A 122 -4.88 4.74 1.70
N ILE A 123 -4.87 3.41 1.66
CA ILE A 123 -4.69 2.66 0.42
C ILE A 123 -6.06 2.43 -0.23
N GLU A 124 -6.19 2.85 -1.47
CA GLU A 124 -7.37 2.68 -2.30
C GLU A 124 -7.08 1.69 -3.43
N THR A 125 -8.13 1.01 -3.89
CA THR A 125 -8.06 0.08 -5.02
C THR A 125 -9.21 0.37 -5.99
N PRO A 126 -8.99 0.21 -7.31
CA PRO A 126 -10.00 0.58 -8.30
C PRO A 126 -11.06 -0.50 -8.46
N TYR A 127 -12.30 -0.07 -8.68
CA TYR A 127 -13.44 -0.93 -8.99
C TYR A 127 -14.25 -0.34 -10.13
N ARG A 128 -14.83 -1.20 -10.97
CA ARG A 128 -15.78 -0.81 -12.01
C ARG A 128 -17.15 -0.67 -11.40
N LYS A 129 -17.83 0.44 -11.65
CA LYS A 129 -19.18 0.68 -11.12
C LYS A 129 -20.23 -0.09 -11.91
N VAL A 130 -21.16 -0.74 -11.21
CA VAL A 130 -22.35 -1.34 -11.80
C VAL A 130 -23.47 -0.31 -11.78
N ASP A 131 -24.14 -0.14 -12.92
CA ASP A 131 -25.34 0.69 -13.01
C ASP A 131 -26.54 -0.07 -12.44
N LEU A 132 -27.16 0.48 -11.38
CA LEU A 132 -28.28 -0.14 -10.66
C LEU A 132 -29.56 -0.22 -11.50
N ASP A 133 -29.73 0.68 -12.49
CA ASP A 133 -30.94 0.70 -13.32
C ASP A 133 -30.86 -0.36 -14.43
N THR A 134 -29.67 -0.56 -15.00
CA THR A 134 -29.45 -1.46 -16.15
C THR A 134 -28.80 -2.80 -15.77
N ASN A 135 -28.30 -2.94 -14.55
CA ASN A 135 -27.46 -4.04 -14.06
C ASN A 135 -26.27 -4.34 -15.00
N ALA A 136 -25.79 -3.31 -15.69
CA ALA A 136 -24.66 -3.39 -16.59
C ALA A 136 -23.43 -2.73 -15.95
N ILE A 137 -22.27 -3.31 -16.22
CA ILE A 137 -21.01 -2.73 -15.76
C ILE A 137 -20.65 -1.56 -16.64
N THR A 138 -20.33 -0.44 -16.00
CA THR A 138 -19.92 0.79 -16.67
C THR A 138 -18.40 0.84 -16.88
N ASP A 139 -17.96 1.79 -17.70
CA ASP A 139 -16.53 2.13 -17.85
C ASP A 139 -16.03 3.10 -16.77
N GLN A 140 -16.91 3.52 -15.84
CA GLN A 140 -16.52 4.34 -14.71
C GLN A 140 -15.73 3.49 -13.70
N ILE A 141 -14.53 3.97 -13.38
CA ILE A 141 -13.66 3.36 -12.37
C ILE A 141 -13.57 4.29 -11.17
N ASP A 142 -14.06 3.82 -10.03
CA ASP A 142 -13.97 4.51 -8.77
C ASP A 142 -12.93 3.81 -7.89
N TYR A 143 -12.14 4.60 -7.16
CA TYR A 143 -11.14 4.08 -6.23
C TYR A 143 -11.71 4.17 -4.83
N LEU A 144 -11.81 3.02 -4.16
CA LEU A 144 -12.45 2.91 -2.86
C LEU A 144 -11.44 2.61 -1.77
N THR A 145 -11.57 3.29 -0.63
CA THR A 145 -10.87 2.93 0.61
C THR A 145 -11.47 1.66 1.22
N ALA A 146 -10.80 1.09 2.23
CA ALA A 146 -11.27 -0.14 2.87
C ALA A 146 -12.63 0.03 3.58
N ASP A 147 -12.86 1.20 4.18
CA ASP A 147 -14.10 1.54 4.87
C ASP A 147 -15.26 1.81 3.91
N GLU A 148 -15.00 2.42 2.75
CA GLU A 148 -16.01 2.62 1.72
C GLU A 148 -16.43 1.27 1.09
N GLU A 149 -15.47 0.39 0.79
CA GLU A 149 -15.73 -0.93 0.21
C GLU A 149 -16.68 -1.78 1.07
N ASP A 150 -16.60 -1.70 2.41
CA ASP A 150 -17.43 -2.47 3.34
C ASP A 150 -18.95 -2.18 3.26
N SER A 151 -19.32 -1.10 2.58
CA SER A 151 -20.71 -0.71 2.33
C SER A 151 -21.29 -1.29 1.04
N TYR A 152 -20.45 -1.87 0.17
CA TYR A 152 -20.82 -2.31 -1.17
C TYR A 152 -20.60 -3.81 -1.37
N VAL A 153 -21.36 -4.39 -2.30
CA VAL A 153 -21.18 -5.77 -2.75
C VAL A 153 -20.34 -5.79 -4.02
N VAL A 154 -19.18 -6.45 -3.98
CA VAL A 154 -18.21 -6.45 -5.07
C VAL A 154 -18.18 -7.81 -5.78
N ALA A 155 -18.48 -7.83 -7.08
CA ALA A 155 -18.37 -9.01 -7.94
C ALA A 155 -16.91 -9.30 -8.32
N GLN A 156 -16.59 -10.59 -8.51
CA GLN A 156 -15.26 -11.01 -8.96
C GLN A 156 -15.00 -10.62 -10.43
N ALA A 157 -13.73 -10.35 -10.77
CA ALA A 157 -13.30 -9.93 -12.12
C ALA A 157 -13.59 -10.97 -13.23
N ASN A 158 -13.71 -12.24 -12.87
CA ASN A 158 -13.94 -13.37 -13.80
C ASN A 158 -15.42 -13.69 -14.01
N SER A 159 -16.34 -12.90 -13.45
CA SER A 159 -17.78 -13.08 -13.67
C SER A 159 -18.13 -12.99 -15.16
N ARG A 160 -19.03 -13.86 -15.63
CA ARG A 160 -19.39 -13.94 -17.06
C ARG A 160 -20.34 -12.80 -17.45
N LEU A 161 -19.97 -12.07 -18.50
CA LEU A 161 -20.70 -10.90 -18.99
C LEU A 161 -21.16 -11.09 -20.43
N ASP A 162 -22.28 -10.44 -20.78
CA ASP A 162 -22.75 -10.32 -22.16
C ASP A 162 -22.01 -9.19 -22.92
N GLU A 163 -22.33 -9.01 -24.21
CA GLU A 163 -21.73 -7.96 -25.06
C GLU A 163 -22.06 -6.54 -24.58
N ASN A 164 -23.11 -6.36 -23.77
CA ASN A 164 -23.54 -5.09 -23.21
C ASN A 164 -23.02 -4.88 -21.76
N GLY A 165 -22.17 -5.78 -21.25
CA GLY A 165 -21.60 -5.68 -19.91
C GLY A 165 -22.53 -6.12 -18.77
N ARG A 166 -23.62 -6.85 -19.06
CA ARG A 166 -24.53 -7.41 -18.04
C ARG A 166 -24.10 -8.79 -17.60
N PHE A 167 -24.38 -9.15 -16.36
CA PHE A 167 -24.13 -10.48 -15.85
C PHE A 167 -25.00 -11.53 -16.56
N LEU A 168 -24.36 -12.57 -17.11
CA LEU A 168 -25.04 -13.70 -17.74
C LEU A 168 -25.68 -14.64 -16.72
N ASP A 169 -25.06 -14.77 -15.56
CA ASP A 169 -25.51 -15.60 -14.46
C ASP A 169 -26.43 -14.80 -13.53
N ASP A 170 -27.56 -15.40 -13.12
CA ASP A 170 -28.48 -14.77 -12.16
C ASP A 170 -27.89 -14.71 -10.75
N GLU A 171 -26.98 -15.63 -10.44
CA GLU A 171 -26.23 -15.71 -9.18
C GLU A 171 -24.74 -15.51 -9.43
N VAL A 172 -24.16 -14.49 -8.79
CA VAL A 172 -22.78 -14.06 -8.99
C VAL A 172 -22.00 -14.23 -7.69
N VAL A 173 -20.76 -14.74 -7.81
CA VAL A 173 -19.84 -14.83 -6.67
C VAL A 173 -19.34 -13.43 -6.34
N CYS A 174 -19.58 -13.00 -5.10
CA CYS A 174 -19.29 -11.67 -4.64
C CYS A 174 -18.64 -11.66 -3.25
N ARG A 175 -18.08 -10.51 -2.90
CA ARG A 175 -17.52 -10.23 -1.57
C ARG A 175 -18.35 -9.17 -0.88
N PHE A 176 -18.69 -9.43 0.37
CA PHE A 176 -19.34 -8.46 1.24
C PHE A 176 -18.82 -8.62 2.68
N ARG A 177 -18.18 -7.57 3.22
CA ARG A 177 -17.64 -7.51 4.59
C ARG A 177 -16.77 -8.73 4.96
N GLY A 178 -15.85 -9.07 4.07
CA GLY A 178 -14.92 -10.19 4.24
C GLY A 178 -15.50 -11.59 3.96
N ASN A 179 -16.81 -11.71 3.72
CA ASN A 179 -17.42 -12.98 3.35
C ASN A 179 -17.52 -13.11 1.84
N ASN A 180 -17.02 -14.24 1.33
CA ASN A 180 -17.26 -14.66 -0.05
C ASN A 180 -18.59 -15.42 -0.08
N THR A 181 -19.59 -14.87 -0.77
CA THR A 181 -20.93 -15.45 -0.89
C THR A 181 -21.39 -15.40 -2.33
N VAL A 182 -22.51 -16.05 -2.61
CA VAL A 182 -23.22 -15.93 -3.87
C VAL A 182 -24.45 -15.08 -3.63
N MET A 183 -24.68 -14.09 -4.49
CA MET A 183 -25.84 -13.20 -4.43
C MET A 183 -26.42 -12.98 -5.81
N ALA A 184 -27.69 -12.56 -5.85
CA ALA A 184 -28.35 -12.19 -7.08
C ALA A 184 -27.62 -11.00 -7.75
N LYS A 185 -27.52 -11.03 -9.08
CA LYS A 185 -26.79 -10.01 -9.87
C LYS A 185 -27.29 -8.58 -9.63
N GLU A 186 -28.56 -8.39 -9.26
CA GLU A 186 -29.16 -7.09 -8.97
C GLU A 186 -28.64 -6.46 -7.66
N LYS A 187 -27.93 -7.22 -6.84
CA LYS A 187 -27.29 -6.72 -5.60
C LYS A 187 -25.87 -6.25 -5.81
N MET A 188 -25.30 -6.35 -7.01
CA MET A 188 -23.92 -5.98 -7.28
C MET A 188 -23.79 -4.46 -7.43
N ASP A 189 -22.94 -3.84 -6.63
CA ASP A 189 -22.66 -2.40 -6.72
C ASP A 189 -21.40 -2.13 -7.56
N TYR A 190 -20.40 -3.00 -7.42
CA TYR A 190 -19.09 -2.86 -8.06
C TYR A 190 -18.57 -4.21 -8.57
N MET A 191 -17.56 -4.16 -9.45
CA MET A 191 -16.81 -5.32 -9.91
C MET A 191 -15.31 -5.04 -9.90
N ASP A 192 -14.50 -6.04 -9.58
CA ASP A 192 -13.04 -5.99 -9.70
C ASP A 192 -12.61 -5.61 -11.14
N VAL A 193 -11.52 -4.85 -11.27
CA VAL A 193 -11.02 -4.41 -12.59
C VAL A 193 -10.24 -5.54 -13.29
N SER A 194 -9.48 -6.33 -12.52
CA SER A 194 -8.59 -7.34 -13.05
C SER A 194 -8.29 -8.43 -12.02
N PRO A 195 -8.17 -9.71 -12.41
CA PRO A 195 -7.74 -10.78 -11.50
C PRO A 195 -6.36 -10.52 -10.87
N LYS A 196 -5.49 -9.76 -11.57
CA LYS A 196 -4.14 -9.41 -11.09
C LYS A 196 -4.15 -8.31 -10.04
N GLN A 197 -5.31 -7.74 -9.72
CA GLN A 197 -5.44 -6.66 -8.73
C GLN A 197 -5.03 -7.08 -7.33
N VAL A 198 -5.18 -8.35 -6.99
CA VAL A 198 -4.89 -8.88 -5.65
C VAL A 198 -3.39 -8.95 -5.36
N VAL A 199 -2.59 -9.25 -6.38
CA VAL A 199 -1.16 -9.57 -6.23
C VAL A 199 -0.27 -8.37 -6.54
N SER A 200 0.98 -8.40 -6.06
CA SER A 200 1.99 -7.40 -6.39
C SER A 200 2.54 -7.59 -7.80
N ALA A 201 3.32 -6.62 -8.26
CA ALA A 201 4.00 -6.69 -9.56
C ALA A 201 4.93 -7.90 -9.67
N ALA A 202 5.67 -8.25 -8.61
CA ALA A 202 6.58 -9.40 -8.62
C ALA A 202 5.84 -10.74 -8.64
N THR A 203 4.79 -10.87 -7.83
CA THR A 203 3.95 -12.08 -7.84
C THR A 203 3.21 -12.25 -9.17
N ALA A 204 2.78 -11.15 -9.81
CA ALA A 204 2.11 -11.18 -11.11
C ALA A 204 3.01 -11.65 -12.29
N CYS A 205 4.33 -11.71 -12.10
CA CYS A 205 5.28 -12.25 -13.07
C CYS A 205 5.37 -13.78 -13.06
N ILE A 206 4.76 -14.45 -12.08
CA ILE A 206 4.72 -15.93 -12.00
C ILE A 206 3.63 -16.43 -12.96
N PRO A 207 3.97 -17.20 -14.00
CA PRO A 207 2.96 -17.82 -14.86
C PRO A 207 2.25 -18.94 -14.11
N PHE A 208 0.96 -19.15 -14.41
CA PHE A 208 0.15 -20.24 -13.84
C PHE A 208 0.08 -20.24 -12.30
N LEU A 209 0.16 -19.05 -11.69
CA LEU A 209 0.14 -18.84 -10.25
C LEU A 209 -1.04 -19.53 -9.55
N GLU A 210 -2.19 -19.63 -10.23
CA GLU A 210 -3.39 -20.30 -9.73
C GLU A 210 -3.22 -21.82 -9.49
N ASN A 211 -2.16 -22.43 -10.04
CA ASN A 211 -1.85 -23.85 -9.86
C ASN A 211 -0.79 -24.09 -8.77
N ASP A 212 -0.22 -23.02 -8.21
CA ASP A 212 0.82 -23.09 -7.19
C ASP A 212 0.26 -22.89 -5.78
N ASP A 213 0.84 -23.58 -4.80
CA ASP A 213 0.56 -23.32 -3.39
C ASP A 213 1.10 -21.94 -2.96
N SER A 214 0.37 -21.26 -2.07
CA SER A 214 0.72 -19.91 -1.59
C SER A 214 2.14 -19.82 -1.03
N ASN A 215 2.64 -20.85 -0.32
CA ASN A 215 3.99 -20.83 0.23
C ASN A 215 5.05 -20.92 -0.87
N ARG A 216 4.79 -21.70 -1.92
CA ARG A 216 5.69 -21.81 -3.07
C ARG A 216 5.68 -20.55 -3.92
N ALA A 217 4.50 -19.96 -4.11
CA ALA A 217 4.35 -18.68 -4.78
C ALA A 217 5.12 -17.56 -4.05
N LEU A 218 5.06 -17.53 -2.71
CA LEU A 218 5.83 -16.61 -1.87
C LEU A 218 7.34 -16.78 -2.09
N MET A 219 7.83 -18.03 -2.03
CA MET A 219 9.24 -18.33 -2.30
C MET A 219 9.64 -17.91 -3.72
N GLY A 220 8.82 -18.23 -4.72
CA GLY A 220 9.06 -17.87 -6.12
C GLY A 220 9.12 -16.36 -6.35
N ALA A 221 8.22 -15.59 -5.74
CA ALA A 221 8.24 -14.13 -5.81
C ALA A 221 9.50 -13.54 -5.15
N ASN A 222 9.93 -14.11 -4.01
CA ASN A 222 11.15 -13.68 -3.33
C ASN A 222 12.43 -14.04 -4.10
N MET A 223 12.49 -15.22 -4.72
CA MET A 223 13.65 -15.69 -5.49
C MET A 223 13.86 -14.88 -6.78
N GLN A 224 12.80 -14.43 -7.46
CA GLN A 224 12.93 -13.59 -8.66
C GLN A 224 13.73 -12.29 -8.40
N ARG A 225 13.64 -11.74 -7.19
CA ARG A 225 14.39 -10.53 -6.79
C ARG A 225 15.88 -10.78 -6.57
N GLN A 226 16.29 -12.04 -6.45
CA GLN A 226 17.68 -12.44 -6.26
C GLN A 226 18.34 -12.91 -7.55
N ALA A 227 17.61 -12.94 -8.67
CA ALA A 227 18.15 -13.29 -9.96
C ALA A 227 19.26 -12.31 -10.38
N VAL A 228 20.37 -12.87 -10.86
CA VAL A 228 21.52 -12.10 -11.36
C VAL A 228 21.32 -11.85 -12.86
N PRO A 229 21.54 -10.62 -13.36
CA PRO A 229 21.41 -10.29 -14.79
C PRO A 229 22.49 -10.93 -15.68
#